data_AF-A0A2P8HB03-F1
#
_entry.id   AF-A0A2P8HB03-F1
#
_cell.length_a   1.000
_cell.length_b   1.000
_cell.length_c   1.000
_cell.angle_alpha   90.00
_cell.angle_beta   90.00
_cell.angle_gamma   90.00
#
_symmetry.space_group_name_H-M   'P 1'
#
loop_
_entity.id
_entity.type
_entity.pdbx_description
1 polymer ?
#
loop_
_entity_poly.entity_id
_entity_poly.type
_entity_poly.pdbx_seq_one_letter_code
_entity_poly.pdbx_strand_id
1 'polypeptide(L)'
;MVDKQRVKRLLLYATKCVTGVLVVLGLSWALDYKDVIWVLISVMLVLSPDGSDALTLAMTRIKANIVGATSGFLLLSLHPNMVLMMCVAVFITVILCNVLNLEAATRTSLAATIIVMTHEAGQHLWDTAVARVISVLTGCLLGLLITFVYHNKYTKHTVESLLPKSDRGGE
;
A
#
# COMPACT_ATOMS: atom_id res chain seq x y z
N MET A 1 24.03 25.88 2.13
CA MET A 1 22.89 26.51 1.42
C MET A 1 21.84 25.42 1.18
N VAL A 2 20.64 25.55 1.75
CA VAL A 2 19.56 24.57 1.57
C VAL A 2 19.04 24.65 0.14
N ASP A 3 19.06 23.54 -0.57
CA ASP A 3 18.56 23.45 -1.93
C ASP A 3 17.03 23.60 -1.94
N LYS A 4 16.54 24.74 -2.44
CA LYS A 4 15.11 25.08 -2.53
C LYS A 4 14.31 24.00 -3.26
N GLN A 5 14.90 23.30 -4.23
CA GLN A 5 14.20 22.23 -4.96
C GLN A 5 13.98 21.00 -4.08
N ARG A 6 14.95 20.64 -3.23
CA ARG A 6 14.83 19.53 -2.28
C ARG A 6 13.71 19.78 -1.26
N VAL A 7 13.62 21.00 -0.72
CA VAL A 7 12.56 21.37 0.24
C VAL A 7 11.19 21.30 -0.41
N LYS A 8 11.06 21.79 -1.65
CA LYS A 8 9.78 21.72 -2.40
C LYS A 8 9.32 20.27 -2.61
N ARG A 9 10.22 19.35 -3.00
CA ARG A 9 9.90 17.91 -3.15
C ARG A 9 9.48 17.28 -1.81
N LEU A 10 10.17 17.63 -0.73
CA LEU A 10 9.84 17.17 0.62
C LEU A 10 8.44 17.61 1.07
N LEU A 11 8.12 18.90 0.92
CA LEU A 11 6.81 19.44 1.28
C LEU A 11 5.68 18.81 0.45
N LEU A 12 5.94 18.59 -0.84
CA LEU A 12 4.99 17.95 -1.74
C LEU A 12 4.69 16.51 -1.31
N TYR A 13 5.74 15.74 -0.99
CA TYR A 13 5.59 14.40 -0.46
C TYR A 13 4.89 14.38 0.90
N ALA A 14 5.27 15.27 1.83
CA ALA A 14 4.59 15.40 3.12
C ALA A 14 3.09 15.69 2.96
N THR A 15 2.73 16.58 2.03
CA THR A 15 1.33 16.91 1.75
C THR A 15 0.57 15.70 1.18
N LYS A 16 1.20 14.89 0.32
CA LYS A 16 0.62 13.62 -0.17
C LYS A 16 0.33 12.66 1.00
N CYS A 17 1.29 12.49 1.91
CA CYS A 17 1.13 11.61 3.08
C CYS A 17 0.00 12.08 4.00
N VAL A 18 -0.04 13.38 4.34
CA VAL A 18 -1.11 13.96 5.17
C VAL A 18 -2.47 13.79 4.49
N THR A 19 -2.56 14.04 3.18
CA THR A 19 -3.80 13.81 2.42
C THR A 19 -4.22 12.34 2.47
N GLY A 20 -3.28 11.40 2.35
CA GLY A 20 -3.53 9.98 2.51
C GLY A 20 -4.12 9.63 3.88
N VAL A 21 -3.55 10.16 4.95
CA VAL A 21 -4.08 9.96 6.31
C VAL A 21 -5.50 10.51 6.42
N LEU A 22 -5.73 11.76 6.00
CA LEU A 22 -7.04 12.40 6.10
C LEU A 22 -8.12 11.66 5.30
N VAL A 23 -7.81 11.23 4.07
CA VAL A 23 -8.75 10.49 3.22
C VAL A 23 -9.09 9.14 3.84
N VAL A 24 -8.10 8.38 4.31
CA VAL A 24 -8.34 7.06 4.91
C VAL A 24 -9.14 7.19 6.20
N LEU A 25 -8.80 8.12 7.09
CA LEU A 25 -9.54 8.33 8.34
C LEU A 25 -10.97 8.81 8.07
N GLY A 26 -11.16 9.74 7.13
CA GLY A 26 -12.49 10.23 6.76
C GLY A 26 -13.38 9.15 6.16
N LEU A 27 -12.84 8.35 5.23
CA LEU A 27 -13.58 7.21 4.65
C LEU A 27 -13.88 6.12 5.68
N SER A 28 -12.92 5.82 6.56
CA SER A 28 -13.11 4.81 7.59
C SER A 28 -14.18 5.20 8.59
N TRP A 29 -14.21 6.48 8.98
CA TRP A 29 -15.27 7.03 9.83
C TRP A 29 -16.63 6.98 9.14
N ALA A 30 -16.71 7.31 7.85
CA ALA A 30 -17.96 7.30 7.10
C ALA A 30 -18.52 5.89 6.83
N LEU A 31 -17.66 4.88 6.76
CA LEU A 31 -18.02 3.50 6.42
C LEU A 31 -17.98 2.53 7.62
N ASP A 32 -17.70 3.03 8.83
CA ASP A 32 -17.45 2.22 10.03
C ASP A 32 -16.44 1.07 9.80
N TYR A 33 -15.38 1.37 9.03
CA TYR A 33 -14.38 0.37 8.66
C TYR A 33 -13.40 0.14 9.81
N LYS A 34 -13.25 -1.11 10.26
CA LYS A 34 -12.46 -1.44 11.47
C LYS A 34 -10.96 -1.62 11.21
N ASP A 35 -10.58 -2.10 10.03
CA ASP A 35 -9.17 -2.42 9.69
C ASP A 35 -8.36 -1.22 9.16
N VAL A 36 -8.61 -0.04 9.73
CA VAL A 36 -8.06 1.25 9.27
C VAL A 36 -6.54 1.26 9.22
N ILE A 37 -5.89 0.65 10.22
CA ILE A 37 -4.42 0.60 10.35
C ILE A 37 -3.79 -0.02 9.11
N TRP A 38 -4.39 -1.08 8.57
CA TRP A 38 -3.86 -1.81 7.41
C TRP A 38 -4.03 -1.05 6.10
N VAL A 39 -5.12 -0.31 5.97
CA VAL A 39 -5.36 0.60 4.84
C VAL A 39 -4.33 1.72 4.88
N LEU A 40 -4.11 2.36 6.06
CA LEU A 40 -3.11 3.41 6.24
C LEU A 40 -1.70 2.95 5.87
N ILE A 41 -1.26 1.81 6.40
CA ILE A 41 0.06 1.22 6.08
C ILE A 41 0.18 1.01 4.57
N SER A 42 -0.86 0.49 3.92
CA SER A 42 -0.84 0.22 2.48
C SER A 42 -0.81 1.49 1.64
N VAL A 43 -1.52 2.55 2.02
CA VAL A 43 -1.42 3.86 1.36
C VAL A 43 0.00 4.41 1.48
N MET A 44 0.57 4.44 2.69
CA MET A 44 1.90 5.04 2.92
C MET A 44 3.00 4.33 2.13
N LEU A 45 2.84 3.03 1.90
CA LEU A 45 3.82 2.21 1.21
C LEU A 45 3.57 2.13 -0.30
N VAL A 46 2.54 2.79 -0.83
CA VAL A 46 2.32 3.01 -2.26
C VAL A 46 2.63 4.45 -2.67
N LEU A 47 2.43 5.41 -1.75
CA LEU A 47 2.78 6.81 -1.99
C LEU A 47 4.28 6.94 -2.27
N SER A 48 4.61 7.35 -3.49
CA SER A 48 5.96 7.68 -3.90
C SER A 48 6.14 9.20 -4.03
N PRO A 49 7.32 9.75 -3.68
CA PRO A 49 7.65 11.15 -3.88
C PRO A 49 7.39 11.62 -5.31
N ASP A 50 7.85 10.85 -6.29
CA ASP A 50 7.75 11.16 -7.72
C ASP A 50 6.54 10.50 -8.38
N GLY A 51 6.04 9.40 -7.82
CA GLY A 51 4.82 8.72 -8.26
C GLY A 51 4.99 7.77 -9.45
N SER A 52 6.15 7.78 -10.12
CA SER A 52 6.48 6.86 -11.24
C SER A 52 6.35 5.39 -10.86
N ASP A 53 6.71 5.06 -9.63
CA ASP A 53 6.83 3.66 -9.19
C ASP A 53 5.60 3.21 -8.39
N ALA A 54 4.61 4.09 -8.19
CA ALA A 54 3.47 3.81 -7.32
C ALA A 54 2.65 2.60 -7.81
N LEU A 55 2.49 2.44 -9.13
CA LEU A 55 1.79 1.29 -9.72
C LEU A 55 2.53 -0.02 -9.47
N THR A 56 3.85 -0.03 -9.71
CA THR A 56 4.70 -1.20 -9.45
C THR A 56 4.67 -1.57 -7.98
N LEU A 57 4.75 -0.58 -7.08
CA LEU A 57 4.74 -0.77 -5.64
C LEU A 57 3.38 -1.30 -5.14
N ALA A 58 2.27 -0.79 -5.69
CA ALA A 58 0.92 -1.28 -5.41
C ALA A 58 0.72 -2.73 -5.85
N MET A 59 1.08 -3.07 -7.09
CA MET A 59 0.94 -4.43 -7.61
C MET A 59 1.80 -5.44 -6.83
N THR A 60 3.01 -5.03 -6.47
CA THR A 60 3.92 -5.85 -5.67
C THR A 60 3.33 -6.13 -4.28
N ARG A 61 2.69 -5.13 -3.66
CA ARG A 61 1.98 -5.29 -2.37
C ARG A 61 0.78 -6.21 -2.42
N ILE A 62 -0.05 -6.06 -3.45
CA ILE A 62 -1.26 -6.85 -3.63
C ILE A 62 -0.87 -8.33 -3.78
N LYS A 63 0.05 -8.63 -4.69
CA LYS A 63 0.55 -10.00 -4.91
C LYS A 63 1.17 -10.58 -3.64
N ALA A 64 2.03 -9.83 -2.96
CA ALA A 64 2.68 -10.29 -1.74
C ALA A 64 1.70 -10.58 -0.60
N ASN A 65 0.68 -9.74 -0.39
CA ASN A 65 -0.33 -10.01 0.64
C ASN A 65 -1.20 -11.21 0.30
N ILE A 66 -1.56 -11.41 -0.98
CA ILE A 66 -2.32 -12.59 -1.40
C ILE A 66 -1.51 -13.86 -1.12
N VAL A 67 -0.22 -13.87 -1.47
CA VAL A 67 0.68 -15.00 -1.20
C VAL A 67 0.74 -15.30 0.29
N GLY A 68 0.98 -14.29 1.13
CA GLY A 68 1.08 -14.47 2.57
C GLY A 68 -0.24 -14.91 3.21
N ALA A 69 -1.35 -14.28 2.85
CA ALA A 69 -2.67 -14.64 3.37
C ALA A 69 -3.08 -16.07 2.98
N THR A 70 -2.82 -16.47 1.73
CA THR A 70 -3.10 -17.83 1.25
C THR A 70 -2.20 -18.85 1.95
N SER A 71 -0.92 -18.55 2.12
CA SER A 71 0.03 -19.45 2.80
C SER A 71 -0.36 -19.64 4.27
N GLY A 72 -0.69 -18.57 4.99
CA GLY A 72 -1.13 -18.65 6.38
C GLY A 72 -2.43 -19.45 6.53
N PHE A 73 -3.40 -19.20 5.64
CA PHE A 73 -4.70 -19.88 5.65
C PHE A 73 -4.58 -21.39 5.38
N LEU A 74 -3.84 -21.77 4.33
CA LEU A 74 -3.70 -23.18 3.95
C LEU A 74 -2.96 -23.99 5.03
N LEU A 75 -1.86 -23.46 5.56
CA LEU A 75 -1.01 -24.21 6.50
C LEU A 75 -1.65 -24.33 7.88
N LEU A 76 -2.39 -23.32 8.34
CA LEU A 76 -3.12 -23.41 9.60
C LEU A 76 -4.25 -24.46 9.56
N SER A 77 -4.80 -24.74 8.38
CA SER A 77 -5.87 -25.73 8.20
C SER A 77 -5.41 -27.19 8.22
N LEU A 78 -4.10 -27.45 8.15
CA LEU A 78 -3.55 -28.81 8.04
C LEU A 78 -3.29 -29.49 9.37
N HIS A 79 -2.88 -28.75 10.40
CA HIS A 79 -2.45 -29.38 11.65
C HIS A 79 -2.59 -28.46 12.89
N PRO A 80 -2.93 -29.01 14.08
CA PRO A 80 -3.14 -28.20 15.28
C PRO A 80 -1.87 -27.59 15.88
N ASN A 81 -0.68 -28.11 15.54
CA ASN A 81 0.58 -27.61 16.10
C ASN A 81 0.96 -26.27 15.44
N MET A 82 0.57 -25.18 16.10
CA MET A 82 0.77 -23.81 15.63
C MET A 82 2.25 -23.47 15.36
N VAL A 83 3.18 -23.90 16.23
CA VAL A 83 4.60 -23.56 16.08
C VAL A 83 5.18 -24.21 14.84
N LEU A 84 4.93 -25.50 14.64
CA LEU A 84 5.43 -26.24 13.48
C LEU A 84 4.83 -25.67 12.19
N MET A 85 3.51 -25.48 12.16
CA MET A 85 2.82 -24.94 10.98
C MET A 85 3.29 -23.53 10.65
N MET A 86 3.56 -22.69 11.65
CA MET A 86 4.07 -21.33 11.43
C MET A 86 5.47 -21.32 10.82
N CYS A 87 6.38 -22.17 11.31
CA CYS A 87 7.70 -22.34 10.71
C CYS A 87 7.60 -22.77 9.24
N VAL A 88 6.74 -23.75 8.94
CA VAL A 88 6.50 -24.25 7.58
C VAL A 88 5.88 -23.15 6.70
N ALA A 89 4.87 -22.43 7.20
CA ALA A 89 4.21 -21.37 6.46
C ALA A 89 5.16 -20.22 6.13
N VAL A 90 6.01 -19.79 7.07
CA VAL A 90 7.05 -18.78 6.84
C VAL A 90 8.02 -19.26 5.77
N PHE A 91 8.51 -20.50 5.88
CA PHE A 91 9.43 -21.08 4.90
C PHE A 91 8.84 -21.12 3.49
N ILE A 92 7.62 -21.65 3.35
CA ILE A 92 6.89 -21.71 2.08
C ILE A 92 6.64 -20.31 1.53
N THR A 93 6.23 -19.36 2.38
CA THR A 93 5.98 -17.97 1.95
C THR A 93 7.24 -17.34 1.35
N VAL A 94 8.41 -17.55 1.94
CA VAL A 94 9.69 -17.06 1.37
C VAL A 94 9.97 -17.68 0.02
N ILE A 95 9.81 -19.01 -0.12
CA ILE A 95 10.02 -19.71 -1.39
C ILE A 95 9.06 -19.18 -2.46
N LEU A 96 7.76 -19.03 -2.14
CA LEU A 96 6.77 -18.51 -3.07
C LEU A 96 7.08 -17.07 -3.47
N CYS A 97 7.48 -16.22 -2.53
CA CYS A 97 7.90 -14.86 -2.86
C CYS A 97 9.12 -14.84 -3.78
N ASN A 98 10.09 -15.73 -3.59
CA ASN A 98 11.27 -15.83 -4.44
C ASN A 98 10.90 -16.29 -5.87
N VAL A 99 10.12 -17.37 -5.99
CA VAL A 99 9.66 -17.91 -7.30
C VAL A 99 8.81 -16.89 -8.08
N LEU A 100 8.04 -16.05 -7.37
CA LEU A 100 7.20 -15.02 -7.97
C LEU A 100 7.92 -13.68 -8.20
N ASN A 101 9.24 -13.59 -7.94
CA ASN A 101 10.03 -12.36 -8.03
C ASN A 101 9.47 -11.20 -7.17
N LEU A 102 8.99 -11.52 -5.96
CA LEU A 102 8.40 -10.57 -5.00
C LEU A 102 9.34 -10.25 -3.83
N GLU A 103 10.65 -10.39 -4.01
CA GLU A 103 11.66 -10.26 -2.95
C GLU A 103 11.56 -8.94 -2.17
N ALA A 104 11.30 -7.83 -2.88
CA ALA A 104 11.12 -6.50 -2.29
C ALA A 104 9.94 -6.43 -1.29
N ALA A 105 8.93 -7.31 -1.44
CA ALA A 105 7.75 -7.37 -0.59
C ALA A 105 7.66 -8.64 0.27
N THR A 106 8.68 -9.50 0.31
CA THR A 106 8.72 -10.71 1.15
C THR A 106 8.39 -10.40 2.61
N ARG A 107 8.94 -9.32 3.18
CA ARG A 107 8.64 -8.89 4.55
C ARG A 107 7.15 -8.62 4.78
N THR A 108 6.47 -8.03 3.79
CA THR A 108 5.03 -7.76 3.87
C THR A 108 4.22 -9.05 3.73
N SER A 109 4.64 -9.96 2.84
CA SER A 109 4.04 -11.28 2.69
C SER A 109 4.12 -12.08 4.00
N LEU A 110 5.29 -12.12 4.63
CA LEU A 110 5.51 -12.78 5.92
C LEU A 110 4.63 -12.20 7.02
N ALA A 111 4.50 -10.87 7.09
CA ALA A 111 3.58 -10.23 8.04
C ALA A 111 2.13 -10.69 7.81
N ALA A 112 1.68 -10.77 6.55
CA ALA A 112 0.35 -11.27 6.21
C ALA A 112 0.16 -12.75 6.63
N THR A 113 1.14 -13.61 6.38
CA THR A 113 1.14 -15.01 6.82
C THR A 113 0.95 -15.10 8.33
N ILE A 114 1.78 -14.38 9.10
CA ILE A 114 1.74 -14.43 10.57
C ILE A 114 0.39 -13.94 11.09
N ILE A 115 -0.12 -12.80 10.59
CA ILE A 115 -1.39 -12.22 11.04
C ILE A 115 -2.56 -13.19 10.82
N VAL A 116 -2.62 -13.84 9.65
CA VAL A 116 -3.67 -14.83 9.36
C VAL A 116 -3.53 -16.03 10.28
N MET A 117 -2.31 -16.45 10.60
CA MET A 117 -2.09 -17.58 11.51
C MET A 117 -2.32 -17.26 12.99
N THR A 118 -2.27 -15.98 13.37
CA THR A 118 -2.54 -15.48 14.72
C THR A 118 -3.93 -14.85 14.84
N HIS A 119 -4.90 -15.31 14.03
CA HIS A 119 -6.27 -14.82 14.10
C HIS A 119 -6.82 -14.87 15.53
N GLU A 120 -7.67 -13.91 15.90
CA GLU A 120 -8.27 -13.89 17.23
C GLU A 120 -9.25 -15.06 17.42
N ALA A 121 -9.30 -15.59 18.65
CA ALA A 121 -10.25 -16.63 19.03
C ALA A 121 -11.68 -16.10 18.89
N GLY A 122 -12.46 -16.68 17.97
CA GLY A 122 -13.84 -16.28 17.67
C GLY A 122 -14.04 -15.63 16.30
N GLN A 123 -12.97 -15.24 15.58
CA GLN A 123 -13.07 -14.89 14.16
C GLN A 123 -12.77 -16.10 13.28
N HIS A 124 -13.54 -16.28 12.21
CA HIS A 124 -13.22 -17.31 11.22
C HIS A 124 -11.93 -16.95 10.49
N LEU A 125 -11.08 -17.96 10.27
CA LEU A 125 -9.82 -17.85 9.53
C LEU A 125 -9.96 -17.10 8.20
N TRP A 126 -11.07 -17.37 7.51
CA TRP A 126 -11.41 -16.78 6.23
C TRP A 126 -11.63 -15.27 6.34
N ASP A 127 -12.28 -14.81 7.41
CA ASP A 127 -12.60 -13.41 7.62
C ASP A 127 -11.32 -12.60 7.79
N THR A 128 -10.38 -13.08 8.60
CA THR A 128 -9.07 -12.43 8.78
C THR A 128 -8.28 -12.40 7.46
N ALA A 129 -8.21 -13.51 6.72
CA ALA A 129 -7.49 -13.54 5.44
C ALA A 129 -8.08 -12.57 4.40
N VAL A 130 -9.41 -12.57 4.25
CA VAL A 130 -10.12 -11.71 3.30
C VAL A 130 -10.02 -10.24 3.71
N ALA A 131 -10.23 -9.92 4.99
CA ALA A 131 -10.13 -8.55 5.51
C ALA A 131 -8.74 -7.95 5.25
N ARG A 132 -7.67 -8.76 5.36
CA ARG A 132 -6.30 -8.33 5.05
C ARG A 132 -6.12 -8.02 3.58
N VAL A 133 -6.59 -8.89 2.69
CA VAL A 133 -6.51 -8.66 1.23
C VAL A 133 -7.32 -7.41 0.84
N ILE A 134 -8.54 -7.24 1.35
CA ILE A 134 -9.39 -6.07 1.09
C ILE A 134 -8.73 -4.79 1.60
N SER A 135 -8.18 -4.79 2.80
CA SER A 135 -7.50 -3.62 3.38
C SER A 135 -6.31 -3.18 2.53
N VAL A 136 -5.54 -4.14 2.02
CA VAL A 136 -4.36 -3.87 1.18
C VAL A 136 -4.80 -3.37 -0.19
N LEU A 137 -5.78 -4.02 -0.82
CA LEU A 137 -6.36 -3.57 -2.09
C LEU A 137 -6.88 -2.13 -1.98
N THR A 138 -7.68 -1.85 -0.95
CA THR A 138 -8.24 -0.51 -0.69
C THR A 138 -7.14 0.52 -0.49
N GLY A 139 -6.14 0.22 0.34
CA GLY A 139 -5.02 1.15 0.56
C GLY A 139 -4.16 1.36 -0.68
N CYS A 140 -3.94 0.31 -1.48
CA CYS A 140 -3.23 0.43 -2.76
C CYS A 140 -4.02 1.30 -3.76
N LEU A 141 -5.33 1.10 -3.89
CA LEU A 141 -6.19 1.91 -4.77
C LEU A 141 -6.22 3.37 -4.35
N LEU A 142 -6.39 3.65 -3.05
CA LEU A 142 -6.36 5.02 -2.52
C LEU A 142 -4.99 5.68 -2.72
N GLY A 143 -3.90 4.95 -2.47
CA GLY A 143 -2.53 5.44 -2.70
C GLY A 143 -2.27 5.79 -4.17
N LEU A 144 -2.75 4.96 -5.10
CA LEU A 144 -2.69 5.23 -6.54
C LEU A 144 -3.54 6.44 -6.93
N LEU A 145 -4.77 6.54 -6.42
CA LEU A 145 -5.67 7.67 -6.69
C LEU A 145 -5.05 8.99 -6.23
N ILE A 146 -4.52 9.04 -5.01
CA ILE A 146 -3.86 10.24 -4.47
C ILE A 146 -2.63 10.59 -5.31
N THR A 147 -1.82 9.58 -5.65
CA THR A 147 -0.63 9.79 -6.50
C THR A 147 -1.03 10.36 -7.86
N PHE A 148 -2.09 9.82 -8.48
CA PHE A 148 -2.61 10.27 -9.76
C PHE A 148 -3.14 11.71 -9.70
N VAL A 149 -3.93 12.06 -8.68
CA VAL A 149 -4.46 13.42 -8.49
C VAL A 149 -3.33 14.43 -8.35
N TYR A 150 -2.29 14.10 -7.57
CA TYR A 150 -1.13 14.96 -7.42
C TYR A 150 -0.35 15.05 -8.74
N HIS A 151 -0.02 13.92 -9.36
CA HIS A 151 0.75 13.90 -10.60
C HIS A 151 0.05 14.68 -11.73
N ASN A 152 -1.26 14.48 -11.93
CA ASN A 152 -2.05 15.24 -12.92
C ASN A 152 -2.03 16.76 -12.63
N LYS A 153 -2.16 17.15 -11.36
CA LYS A 153 -2.14 18.58 -10.96
C LYS A 153 -0.76 19.21 -11.16
N TYR A 154 0.33 18.48 -10.90
CA TYR A 154 1.69 18.98 -11.09
C TYR A 154 2.12 19.00 -12.55
N THR A 155 1.81 17.96 -13.33
CA THR A 155 2.09 17.94 -14.78
C THR A 155 1.36 19.09 -15.48
N LYS A 156 0.11 19.39 -15.11
CA LYS A 156 -0.60 20.58 -15.60
C LYS A 156 0.07 21.88 -15.19
N HIS A 157 0.43 22.06 -13.90
CA HIS A 157 1.11 23.27 -13.44
C HIS A 157 2.47 23.51 -14.08
N THR A 158 3.25 22.45 -14.33
CA THR A 158 4.54 22.55 -15.00
C THR A 158 4.36 22.93 -16.48
N VAL A 159 3.43 22.30 -17.19
CA VAL A 159 3.12 22.65 -18.59
C VAL A 159 2.62 24.10 -18.69
N GLU A 160 1.74 24.53 -17.79
CA GLU A 160 1.21 25.91 -17.78
C GLU A 160 2.25 26.96 -17.38
N SER A 161 3.27 26.58 -16.59
CA SER A 161 4.42 27.45 -16.29
C SER A 161 5.48 27.52 -17.40
N LEU A 162 5.47 26.55 -18.32
CA LEU A 162 6.39 26.46 -19.46
C LEU A 162 5.79 27.05 -20.75
N LEU A 163 4.46 27.20 -20.81
CA LEU A 163 3.84 27.99 -21.85
C LEU A 163 4.22 29.47 -21.62
N PRO A 164 4.92 30.12 -22.57
CA PRO A 164 5.14 31.55 -22.47
C PRO A 164 3.79 32.23 -22.37
N LYS A 165 3.65 33.19 -21.45
CA LYS A 165 2.58 34.18 -21.53
C LYS A 165 2.68 34.78 -22.93
N SER A 166 1.80 34.35 -23.84
CA SER A 166 1.62 35.06 -25.10
C SER A 166 1.30 36.50 -24.70
N ASP A 167 2.19 37.41 -25.09
CA ASP A 167 1.97 38.84 -25.00
C ASP A 167 0.55 39.12 -25.53
N ARG A 168 -0.36 39.48 -24.64
CA ARG A 168 -1.47 40.35 -25.01
C ARG A 168 -0.93 41.77 -24.94
N GLY A 169 -0.09 42.09 -25.92
CA GLY A 169 0.24 43.45 -26.29
C GLY A 169 -0.58 43.85 -27.51
N GLY A 170 -1.36 44.91 -27.36
CA GLY A 170 -1.99 45.67 -28.45
C GLY A 170 -3.39 45.19 -28.82
N GLU A 171 -4.42 45.88 -28.34
CA GLU A 171 -5.03 47.03 -29.02
C GLU A 171 -5.56 48.02 -27.98
#